data_AF-A0A7L2ZSU4-F1
#
_entry.id   AF-A0A7L2ZSU4-F1
#
_cell.length_a   1.000
_cell.length_b   1.000
_cell.length_c   1.000
_cell.angle_alpha   90.00
_cell.angle_beta   90.00
_cell.angle_gamma   90.00
#
_symmetry.space_group_name_H-M   'P 1'
#
loop_
_entity.id
_entity.type
_entity.pdbx_description
1 polymer ?
#
loop_
_entity_poly.entity_id
_entity_poly.type
_entity_poly.pdbx_seq_one_letter_code
_entity_poly.pdbx_strand_id
1 'polypeptide(L)'
;QVVDELEGRMSQGGVVVDYHGCDFFPERWFHVVFVLRADNSLLYQRLQSRGYTGKKLQDNIECEIFQTLYEEAVLSYRKEIVHQLPSNTPEDLERNLDQITQWIEQWMKDNN
;
A
#
# COMPACT_ATOMS: atom_id res chain seq x y z
N GLN A 1 2.85 -20.33 5.09
CA GLN A 1 4.12 -20.03 5.78
C GLN A 1 4.21 -18.56 6.17
N VAL A 2 4.28 -17.59 5.25
CA VAL A 2 4.35 -16.15 5.64
C VAL A 2 3.13 -15.70 6.44
N VAL A 3 1.92 -16.12 6.04
CA VAL A 3 0.68 -15.78 6.75
C VAL A 3 0.67 -16.36 8.17
N ASP A 4 1.03 -17.63 8.31
CA ASP A 4 1.03 -18.35 9.59
C ASP A 4 2.04 -17.75 10.60
N GLU A 5 3.18 -17.28 10.10
CA GLU A 5 4.22 -16.66 10.92
C GLU A 5 3.84 -15.25 11.42
N LEU A 6 3.09 -14.49 10.61
CA LEU A 6 2.68 -13.13 10.94
C LEU A 6 1.40 -13.09 11.78
N GLU A 7 0.57 -14.12 11.74
CA GLU A 7 -0.73 -14.22 12.42
C GLU A 7 -0.66 -13.81 13.91
N GLY A 8 0.33 -14.32 14.65
CA GLY A 8 0.51 -13.99 16.07
C GLY A 8 0.82 -12.51 16.31
N ARG A 9 1.57 -11.86 15.41
CA ARG A 9 1.85 -10.41 15.51
C ARG A 9 0.64 -9.58 15.08
N MET A 10 -0.05 -9.99 14.03
CA MET A 10 -1.23 -9.30 13.54
C MET A 10 -2.37 -9.30 14.57
N SER A 11 -2.51 -10.40 15.34
CA SER A 11 -3.50 -10.50 16.42
C SER A 11 -3.27 -9.53 17.59
N GLN A 12 -2.04 -9.03 17.77
CA GLN A 12 -1.71 -8.06 18.82
C GLN A 12 -2.07 -6.62 18.41
N GLY A 13 -2.33 -6.38 17.13
CA GLY A 13 -2.60 -5.04 16.58
C GLY A 13 -1.36 -4.15 16.51
N GLY A 14 -1.56 -2.93 16.00
CA GLY A 14 -0.47 -1.93 15.89
C GLY A 14 0.61 -2.27 14.87
N VAL A 15 0.31 -3.10 13.87
CA VAL A 15 1.26 -3.54 12.84
C VAL A 15 1.02 -2.78 11.54
N VAL A 16 2.10 -2.28 10.95
CA VAL A 16 2.11 -1.76 9.57
C VAL A 16 2.79 -2.82 8.68
N VAL A 17 2.09 -3.21 7.61
CA VAL A 17 2.59 -4.18 6.62
C VAL A 17 2.86 -3.44 5.31
N ASP A 18 4.04 -3.65 4.74
CA ASP A 18 4.44 -3.11 3.44
C ASP A 18 4.73 -4.27 2.48
N TYR A 19 3.91 -4.40 1.44
CA TYR A 19 4.07 -5.40 0.40
C TYR A 19 3.44 -4.92 -0.92
N HIS A 20 3.91 -5.45 -2.05
CA HIS A 20 3.48 -5.09 -3.40
C HIS A 20 2.37 -6.02 -3.93
N GLY A 21 1.59 -6.61 -3.02
CA GLY A 21 0.49 -7.54 -3.29
C GLY A 21 -0.29 -7.74 -2.00
N CYS A 22 -1.55 -8.15 -2.10
CA CYS A 22 -2.45 -8.14 -0.95
C CYS A 22 -3.56 -9.22 -1.00
N ASP A 23 -3.71 -9.93 -2.11
CA ASP A 23 -4.72 -10.98 -2.32
C ASP A 23 -4.62 -12.19 -1.39
N PHE A 24 -3.41 -12.51 -0.92
CA PHE A 24 -3.16 -13.68 -0.07
C PHE A 24 -3.25 -13.39 1.44
N PHE A 25 -3.40 -12.12 1.85
CA PHE A 25 -3.53 -11.79 3.27
C PHE A 25 -4.99 -11.95 3.73
N PRO A 26 -5.23 -12.43 4.97
CA PRO A 26 -6.58 -12.49 5.51
C PRO A 26 -7.22 -11.09 5.64
N GLU A 27 -8.42 -10.91 5.11
CA GLU A 27 -9.18 -9.64 5.19
C GLU A 27 -9.25 -9.03 6.59
N ARG A 28 -9.39 -9.89 7.61
CA ARG A 28 -9.51 -9.49 9.03
C ARG A 28 -8.25 -8.85 9.63
N TRP A 29 -7.12 -8.91 8.92
CA TRP A 29 -5.86 -8.37 9.42
C TRP A 29 -5.79 -6.84 9.37
N PHE A 30 -6.54 -6.21 8.46
CA PHE A 30 -6.37 -4.80 8.15
C PHE A 30 -7.62 -4.00 8.48
N HIS A 31 -7.42 -2.98 9.31
CA HIS A 31 -8.43 -1.96 9.61
C HIS A 31 -8.49 -0.89 8.51
N VAL A 32 -7.39 -0.71 7.78
CA VAL A 32 -7.23 0.23 6.66
C VAL A 32 -6.16 -0.28 5.70
N VAL A 33 -6.32 0.01 4.42
CA VAL A 33 -5.40 -0.35 3.34
C VAL A 33 -5.09 0.90 2.52
N PHE A 34 -3.80 1.20 2.35
CA PHE A 34 -3.35 2.34 1.55
C PHE A 34 -2.61 1.85 0.31
N VAL A 35 -3.10 2.22 -0.87
CA VAL A 35 -2.46 1.93 -2.15
C VAL A 35 -1.74 3.19 -2.61
N LEU A 36 -0.41 3.19 -2.55
CA LEU A 36 0.40 4.29 -3.03
C LEU A 36 0.37 4.34 -4.56
N ARG A 37 0.11 5.52 -5.12
CA ARG A 37 0.06 5.77 -6.57
C ARG A 37 1.15 6.76 -6.97
N ALA A 38 1.78 6.50 -8.10
CA ALA A 38 2.80 7.40 -8.64
C ALA A 38 2.61 7.61 -10.14
N ASP A 39 2.95 8.81 -10.61
CA ASP A 39 2.91 9.16 -12.01
C ASP A 39 3.92 8.30 -12.78
N ASN A 40 3.49 7.73 -13.91
CA ASN A 40 4.29 6.76 -14.68
C ASN A 40 5.70 7.29 -15.02
N SER A 41 5.81 8.57 -15.39
CA SER A 41 7.09 9.20 -15.72
C SER A 41 8.04 9.25 -14.52
N LEU A 42 7.51 9.57 -13.33
CA LEU A 42 8.29 9.61 -12.10
C LEU A 42 8.65 8.21 -11.62
N LEU A 43 7.69 7.27 -11.67
CA LEU A 43 7.94 5.88 -11.33
C LEU A 43 9.00 5.25 -12.24
N TYR A 44 8.97 5.54 -13.54
CA TYR A 44 9.98 5.10 -14.49
C TYR A 44 11.39 5.58 -14.08
N GLN A 45 11.53 6.87 -13.79
CA GLN A 45 12.81 7.43 -13.35
C GLN A 45 13.30 6.80 -12.04
N ARG A 46 12.40 6.56 -11.08
CA ARG A 46 12.73 5.91 -9.79
C ARG A 46 13.17 4.46 -9.96
N LEU A 47 12.51 3.70 -10.82
CA LEU A 47 12.89 2.30 -11.08
C LEU A 47 14.20 2.23 -11.87
N GLN A 48 14.38 3.10 -12.86
CA GLN A 48 15.61 3.19 -13.63
C GLN A 48 16.81 3.56 -12.73
N SER A 49 16.65 4.52 -11.82
CA SER A 49 17.72 4.91 -10.87
C SER A 49 18.06 3.80 -9.88
N ARG A 50 17.11 2.90 -9.60
CA ARG A 50 17.33 1.64 -8.84
C ARG A 50 17.99 0.54 -9.68
N GLY A 51 18.36 0.81 -10.93
CA GLY A 51 19.03 -0.13 -11.83
C GLY A 51 18.09 -1.12 -12.53
N TYR A 52 16.78 -0.88 -12.53
CA TYR A 52 15.84 -1.73 -13.25
C TYR A 52 15.95 -1.42 -14.75
N THR A 53 16.10 -2.46 -15.56
CA THR A 53 16.26 -2.33 -17.01
C THR A 53 15.46 -3.39 -17.76
N GLY A 54 15.21 -3.14 -19.05
CA GLY A 54 14.56 -4.10 -19.94
C GLY A 54 13.15 -4.47 -19.47
N LYS A 55 12.80 -5.75 -19.60
CA LYS A 55 11.45 -6.26 -19.34
C LYS A 55 10.95 -5.96 -17.93
N LYS A 56 11.78 -6.09 -16.90
CA LYS A 56 11.38 -5.84 -15.51
C LYS A 56 10.89 -4.41 -15.30
N LEU A 57 11.56 -3.43 -15.91
CA LEU A 57 11.16 -2.02 -15.83
C LEU A 57 9.80 -1.82 -16.50
N GLN A 58 9.63 -2.38 -17.70
CA GLN A 58 8.39 -2.28 -18.46
C GLN A 58 7.22 -2.95 -17.72
N ASP A 59 7.39 -4.17 -17.22
CA ASP A 59 6.36 -4.91 -16.48
C ASP A 59 5.86 -4.13 -15.25
N ASN A 60 6.76 -3.45 -14.51
CA ASN A 60 6.38 -2.66 -13.34
C ASN A 60 5.62 -1.37 -13.72
N ILE A 61 5.98 -0.73 -14.84
CA ILE A 61 5.30 0.47 -15.32
C ILE A 61 3.93 0.12 -15.88
N GLU A 62 3.82 -0.98 -16.63
CA GLU A 62 2.54 -1.50 -17.10
C GLU A 62 1.62 -1.85 -15.92
N CYS A 63 2.15 -2.48 -14.87
CA CYS A 63 1.40 -2.77 -13.64
C CYS A 63 0.78 -1.50 -13.01
N GLU A 64 1.56 -0.40 -12.92
CA GLU A 64 1.05 0.89 -12.41
C GLU A 64 0.01 1.51 -13.35
N ILE A 65 0.24 1.48 -14.66
CA ILE A 65 -0.69 2.00 -15.68
C ILE A 65 -2.04 1.29 -15.61
N PHE A 66 -2.02 -0.04 -15.49
CA PHE A 66 -3.22 -0.88 -15.38
C PHE A 66 -3.82 -0.86 -13.98
N GLN A 67 -3.21 -0.15 -13.03
CA GLN A 67 -3.69 -0.03 -11.65
C GLN A 67 -3.90 -1.39 -10.98
N THR A 68 -3.09 -2.39 -11.36
CA THR A 68 -3.32 -3.80 -10.98
C THR A 68 -3.40 -3.97 -9.46
N LEU A 69 -2.51 -3.31 -8.70
CA LEU A 69 -2.52 -3.39 -7.23
C LEU A 69 -3.72 -2.69 -6.60
N TYR A 70 -4.23 -1.63 -7.21
CA TYR A 70 -5.43 -0.96 -6.72
C TYR A 70 -6.67 -1.82 -6.94
N GLU A 71 -6.81 -2.42 -8.12
CA GLU A 71 -7.89 -3.36 -8.42
C GLU A 71 -7.84 -4.57 -7.49
N GLU A 72 -6.64 -5.14 -7.27
CA GLU A 72 -6.43 -6.25 -6.34
C GLU A 72 -6.85 -5.88 -4.91
N ALA A 73 -6.50 -4.70 -4.41
CA ALA A 73 -6.89 -4.25 -3.08
C ALA A 73 -8.41 -4.05 -2.97
N VAL A 74 -9.08 -3.52 -3.99
CA VAL A 74 -10.54 -3.35 -3.98
C VAL A 74 -11.28 -4.67 -4.09
N LEU A 75 -10.69 -5.68 -4.74
CA LEU A 75 -11.25 -7.03 -4.82
C LEU A 75 -11.02 -7.83 -3.52
N SER A 76 -9.91 -7.57 -2.84
CA SER A 76 -9.49 -8.32 -1.65
C SER A 76 -9.98 -7.69 -0.35
N TYR A 77 -10.42 -6.43 -0.35
CA TYR A 77 -10.87 -5.73 0.86
C TYR A 77 -12.11 -4.89 0.60
N ARG A 78 -12.82 -4.53 1.68
CA ARG A 78 -13.95 -3.61 1.58
C ARG A 78 -13.47 -2.26 1.04
N LYS A 79 -14.10 -1.79 -0.03
CA LYS A 79 -13.77 -0.51 -0.68
C LYS A 79 -13.72 0.69 0.28
N GLU A 80 -14.49 0.65 1.37
CA GLU A 80 -14.54 1.69 2.41
C GLU A 80 -13.23 1.84 3.20
N ILE A 81 -12.41 0.79 3.28
CA ILE A 81 -11.12 0.79 3.98
C ILE A 81 -9.93 0.90 3.03
N VAL A 82 -10.17 0.92 1.71
CA VAL A 82 -9.12 1.01 0.68
C VAL A 82 -9.01 2.45 0.19
N HIS A 83 -7.85 3.06 0.42
CA HIS A 83 -7.58 4.45 0.05
C HIS A 83 -6.36 4.54 -0.86
N GLN A 84 -6.45 5.41 -1.88
CA GLN A 84 -5.31 5.71 -2.74
C GLN A 84 -4.59 6.94 -2.21
N LEU A 85 -3.26 6.88 -2.15
CA LEU A 85 -2.43 8.00 -1.72
C LEU A 85 -1.44 8.37 -2.83
N PRO A 86 -1.39 9.65 -3.28
CA PRO A 86 -0.38 10.10 -4.22
C PRO A 86 1.00 10.02 -3.56
N SER A 87 2.03 9.61 -4.30
CA SER A 87 3.40 9.47 -3.78
C SER A 87 4.42 9.97 -4.80
N ASN A 88 4.21 11.17 -5.34
CA ASN A 88 5.03 11.73 -6.40
C ASN A 88 6.16 12.61 -5.88
N THR A 89 5.90 13.38 -4.83
CA THR A 89 6.85 14.34 -4.29
C THR A 89 7.11 14.14 -2.78
N PRO A 90 8.16 14.75 -2.21
CA PRO A 90 8.37 14.75 -0.76
C PRO A 90 7.19 15.35 0.02
N GLU A 91 6.51 16.35 -0.54
CA GLU A 91 5.33 16.97 0.07
C GLU A 91 4.14 16.00 0.11
N ASP A 92 4.01 15.10 -0.88
CA ASP A 92 3.04 14.02 -0.82
C ASP A 92 3.35 13.05 0.32
N LEU A 93 4.64 12.73 0.54
CA LEU A 93 5.05 11.88 1.65
C LEU A 93 4.67 12.51 3.00
N GLU A 94 4.99 13.77 3.23
CA GLU A 94 4.63 14.49 4.46
C GLU A 94 3.11 14.49 4.68
N ARG A 95 2.34 14.81 3.64
CA ARG A 95 0.87 14.79 3.69
C ARG A 95 0.30 13.40 3.96
N ASN A 96 0.91 12.35 3.40
CA ASN A 96 0.48 10.97 3.62
C ASN A 96 0.76 10.54 5.06
N LEU A 97 1.93 10.91 5.61
CA LEU A 97 2.27 10.65 7.00
C LEU A 97 1.27 11.33 7.94
N ASP A 98 0.95 12.60 7.70
CA ASP A 98 -0.04 13.34 8.49
C ASP A 98 -1.43 12.68 8.43
N GLN A 99 -1.89 12.30 7.24
CA GLN A 99 -3.19 11.62 7.06
C GLN A 99 -3.25 10.27 7.77
N ILE A 100 -2.21 9.44 7.62
CA ILE A 100 -2.16 8.12 8.27
C ILE A 100 -2.09 8.28 9.79
N THR A 101 -1.30 9.23 10.29
CA THR A 101 -1.19 9.49 11.74
C THR A 101 -2.52 9.95 12.32
N GLN A 102 -3.20 10.90 11.67
CA GLN A 102 -4.52 11.37 12.09
C GLN A 102 -5.56 10.24 12.07
N TRP A 103 -5.52 9.38 11.06
CA TRP A 103 -6.39 8.21 10.98
C TRP A 103 -6.15 7.25 12.14
N ILE A 104 -4.88 6.94 12.46
CA ILE A 104 -4.52 6.07 13.59
C ILE A 104 -5.00 6.68 14.91
N GLU A 105 -4.77 7.98 15.14
CA GLU A 105 -5.23 8.67 16.35
C GLU A 105 -6.75 8.63 16.52
N GLN A 106 -7.49 8.82 15.43
CA GLN A 106 -8.95 8.75 15.45
C GLN A 106 -9.43 7.31 15.70
N TRP A 107 -8.84 6.33 15.01
CA TRP A 107 -9.18 4.92 15.19
C TRP A 107 -8.92 4.47 16.63
N MET A 108 -7.81 4.89 17.23
CA MET A 108 -7.50 4.62 18.63
C MET A 108 -8.54 5.22 19.58
N LYS A 109 -9.06 6.43 19.32
CA LYS A 109 -10.11 7.05 20.16
C LYS A 109 -11.45 6.33 20.04
N ASP A 110 -11.78 5.82 18.85
CA ASP A 110 -13.06 5.16 18.60
C ASP A 110 -13.08 3.69 19.08
N ASN A 111 -11.91 3.11 19.35
CA ASN A 111 -11.76 1.69 19.73
C ASN A 111 -11.05 1.49 21.10
N ASN A 112 -10.81 2.56 21.87
CA ASN A 112 -10.43 2.52 23.30
C ASN A 112 -11.65 2.77 24.20
#